data_AF-A0A3M1S157-F1
#
_entry.id   AF-A0A3M1S157-F1
#
_cell.length_a   1.000
_cell.length_b   1.000
_cell.length_c   1.000
_cell.angle_alpha   90.00
_cell.angle_beta   90.00
_cell.angle_gamma   90.00
#
_symmetry.space_group_name_H-M   'P 1'
#
loop_
_entity.id
_entity.type
_entity.pdbx_description
1 polymer ?
#
loop_
_entity_poly.entity_id
_entity_poly.type
_entity_poly.pdbx_seq_one_letter_code
_entity_poly.pdbx_strand_id
1 'polypeptide(L)'
;MHSESARPEDNTQSSPVRWRPLSKVERRVAGVLIEKAKTTPSNYPLTLNAVVTACNQKSNRDPVMHLDEETALAALESLAADGAVGIVQGAGRVEKYRHYFYDWLGVTKVELSVIAELLLRGPQTLGELRSRVSRMDKIADLGEMEQLVEGLIGKGLVRYLRSTGRAKIVADLLYSTEELERLEAKYGADSAVSRSEDSGVRPPSTQASVVGQLQERIEAQAREIESLKADVAYLFRELGLKRPEHEATDTQ
;
A
#
# COMPACT_ATOMS: atom_id res chain seq x y z
N MET A 1 -37.03 34.99 -31.94
CA MET A 1 -35.88 34.11 -32.29
C MET A 1 -34.65 34.99 -32.16
N HIS A 2 -33.79 34.94 -31.14
CA HIS A 2 -33.27 33.81 -30.39
C HIS A 2 -32.98 34.25 -28.95
N SER A 3 -33.45 33.47 -27.98
CA SER A 3 -33.09 33.60 -26.57
C SER A 3 -31.90 32.69 -26.33
N GLU A 4 -30.70 33.26 -26.15
CA GLU A 4 -29.49 32.49 -25.87
C GLU A 4 -29.41 32.22 -24.37
N SER A 5 -29.78 31.00 -24.00
CA SER A 5 -29.76 30.48 -22.63
C SER A 5 -28.31 30.30 -22.18
N ALA A 6 -27.84 31.14 -21.26
CA ALA A 6 -26.57 30.94 -20.57
C ALA A 6 -26.58 29.59 -19.83
N ARG A 7 -25.65 28.71 -20.19
CA ARG A 7 -25.39 27.45 -19.49
C ARG A 7 -24.79 27.77 -18.11
N PRO A 8 -25.17 27.07 -17.03
CA PRO A 8 -24.45 27.18 -15.78
C PRO A 8 -23.08 26.51 -15.98
N GLU A 9 -22.01 27.26 -15.77
CA GLU A 9 -20.66 26.68 -15.74
C GLU A 9 -20.54 25.78 -14.51
N ASP A 10 -20.26 24.52 -14.77
CA ASP A 10 -20.00 23.48 -13.79
C ASP A 10 -18.62 23.73 -13.15
N ASN A 11 -18.59 24.68 -12.21
CA ASN A 11 -17.39 25.04 -11.48
C ASN A 11 -17.15 24.04 -10.34
N THR A 12 -16.83 22.80 -10.71
CA THR A 12 -16.27 21.81 -9.78
C THR A 12 -14.80 22.16 -9.55
N GLN A 13 -14.55 23.25 -8.81
CA GLN A 13 -13.23 23.56 -8.26
C GLN A 13 -12.90 22.51 -7.20
N SER A 14 -12.38 21.37 -7.65
CA SER A 14 -11.68 20.43 -6.79
C SER A 14 -10.54 21.18 -6.13
N SER A 15 -10.64 21.38 -4.81
CA SER A 15 -9.57 22.01 -4.03
C SER A 15 -8.26 21.25 -4.29
N PRO A 16 -7.12 21.94 -4.46
CA PRO A 16 -5.86 21.27 -4.77
C PRO A 16 -5.55 20.24 -3.68
N VAL A 17 -5.16 19.05 -4.13
CA VAL A 17 -4.71 17.95 -3.27
C VAL A 17 -3.62 18.49 -2.34
N ARG A 18 -3.89 18.53 -1.03
CA ARG A 18 -3.00 19.15 -0.03
C ARG A 18 -1.83 18.25 0.40
N TRP A 19 -1.80 17.02 -0.08
CA TRP A 19 -0.84 16.00 0.33
C TRP A 19 0.10 15.61 -0.82
N ARG A 20 1.25 15.03 -0.47
CA ARG A 20 2.22 14.47 -1.42
C ARG A 20 2.42 12.97 -1.18
N PRO A 21 2.92 12.22 -2.17
CA PRO A 21 3.43 10.88 -1.95
C PRO A 21 4.46 10.84 -0.81
N LEU A 22 4.38 9.78 -0.01
CA LEU A 22 5.22 9.54 1.16
C LEU A 22 6.16 8.35 0.93
N SER A 23 7.41 8.49 1.36
CA SER A 23 8.38 7.41 1.35
C SER A 23 7.94 6.25 2.27
N LYS A 24 8.53 5.07 2.10
CA LYS A 24 8.23 3.90 2.94
C LYS A 24 8.39 4.18 4.44
N VAL A 25 9.43 4.94 4.81
CA VAL A 25 9.72 5.32 6.20
C VAL A 25 8.71 6.33 6.70
N GLU A 26 8.40 7.37 5.90
CA GLU A 26 7.39 8.38 6.25
C GLU A 26 6.01 7.75 6.46
N ARG A 27 5.60 6.82 5.59
CA ARG A 27 4.34 6.06 5.74
C ARG A 27 4.31 5.26 7.04
N ARG A 28 5.41 4.60 7.40
CA ARG A 28 5.54 3.87 8.67
C ARG A 28 5.39 4.81 9.86
N VAL A 29 6.13 5.93 9.87
CA VAL A 29 6.09 6.92 10.96
C VAL A 29 4.70 7.56 11.08
N ALA A 30 4.10 7.94 9.96
CA ALA A 30 2.73 8.48 9.91
C ALA A 30 1.71 7.50 10.49
N GLY A 31 1.72 6.25 10.02
CA GLY A 31 0.84 5.20 10.51
C GLY A 31 1.00 4.95 12.01
N VAL A 32 2.24 4.96 12.52
CA VAL A 32 2.55 4.82 13.95
C VAL A 32 1.96 5.96 14.78
N LEU A 33 2.16 7.21 14.35
CA LEU A 33 1.64 8.38 15.08
C LEU A 33 0.11 8.34 15.15
N ILE A 34 -0.55 7.98 14.05
CA ILE A 34 -2.02 7.87 13.99
C ILE A 34 -2.52 6.72 14.87
N GLU A 35 -1.92 5.53 14.73
CA GLU A 35 -2.29 4.33 15.51
C GLU A 35 -2.17 4.61 17.01
N LYS A 36 -1.05 5.19 17.47
CA LYS A 36 -0.81 5.44 18.89
C LYS A 36 -1.65 6.57 19.45
N ALA A 37 -2.00 7.59 18.65
CA ALA A 37 -2.95 8.61 19.08
C ALA A 37 -4.32 8.03 19.42
N LYS A 38 -4.76 7.01 18.67
CA LYS A 38 -6.08 6.38 18.84
C LYS A 38 -6.08 5.25 19.88
N THR A 39 -5.05 4.41 19.88
CA THR A 39 -5.00 3.19 20.71
C THR A 39 -4.35 3.42 22.07
N THR A 40 -3.46 4.40 22.19
CA THR A 40 -2.71 4.68 23.42
C THR A 40 -2.64 6.19 23.69
N PRO A 41 -3.78 6.88 23.87
CA PRO A 41 -3.82 8.33 24.01
C PRO A 41 -3.07 8.84 25.25
N SER A 42 -2.94 8.03 26.31
CA SER A 42 -2.17 8.38 27.51
C SER A 42 -0.68 8.62 27.24
N ASN A 43 -0.13 7.98 26.21
CA ASN A 43 1.29 8.06 25.86
C ASN A 43 1.54 9.05 24.71
N TYR A 44 0.49 9.69 24.19
CA TYR A 44 0.55 10.59 23.06
C TYR A 44 0.53 12.05 23.53
N PRO A 45 1.32 12.98 22.94
CA PRO A 45 2.23 12.82 21.78
C PRO A 45 3.49 12.00 22.09
N LEU A 46 4.08 11.38 21.06
CA LEU A 46 5.18 10.43 21.19
C LEU A 46 6.55 11.11 21.20
N THR A 47 7.51 10.60 21.97
CA THR A 47 8.94 10.96 21.83
C THR A 47 9.56 10.22 20.63
N LEU A 48 10.74 10.64 20.17
CA LEU A 48 11.47 9.97 19.09
C LEU A 48 11.66 8.46 19.37
N ASN A 49 12.12 8.11 20.58
CA ASN A 49 12.35 6.71 20.96
C ASN A 49 11.05 5.89 20.94
N ALA A 50 9.92 6.50 21.29
CA ALA A 50 8.62 5.84 21.23
C ALA A 50 8.16 5.61 19.78
N VAL A 51 8.45 6.56 18.88
CA VAL A 51 8.23 6.39 17.43
C VAL A 51 9.06 5.23 16.89
N VAL A 52 10.38 5.23 17.13
CA VAL A 52 11.29 4.16 16.68
C VAL A 52 10.82 2.79 17.18
N THR A 53 10.54 2.69 18.48
CA THR A 53 10.04 1.45 19.10
C THR A 53 8.75 0.97 18.42
N ALA A 54 7.82 1.88 18.13
CA ALA A 54 6.54 1.54 17.51
C ALA A 54 6.67 1.22 16.00
N CYS A 55 7.62 1.83 15.29
CA CYS A 55 7.93 1.53 13.89
C CYS A 55 8.48 0.11 13.70
N ASN A 56 9.24 -0.37 14.69
CA ASN A 56 9.96 -1.65 14.68
C ASN A 56 9.18 -2.79 15.35
N GLN A 57 7.89 -2.61 15.65
CA GLN A 57 7.05 -3.67 16.22
C GLN A 57 6.92 -4.85 15.26
N LYS A 58 6.99 -6.08 15.79
CA LYS A 58 6.82 -7.32 15.01
C LYS A 58 5.36 -7.58 14.63
N SER A 59 4.41 -7.05 15.39
CA SER A 59 2.99 -7.19 15.15
C SER A 59 2.43 -5.92 14.53
N ASN A 60 1.39 -6.10 13.70
CA ASN A 60 0.70 -5.01 13.04
C ASN A 60 1.57 -4.15 12.11
N ARG A 61 2.65 -4.73 11.58
CA ARG A 61 3.53 -4.11 10.58
C ARG A 61 3.75 -5.09 9.44
N ASP A 62 3.62 -4.60 8.22
CA ASP A 62 4.01 -5.33 7.02
C ASP A 62 4.59 -4.32 6.00
N PRO A 63 5.89 -4.38 5.67
CA PRO A 63 6.90 -5.30 6.21
C PRO A 63 7.35 -4.93 7.63
N VAL A 64 7.91 -5.88 8.39
CA VAL A 64 8.64 -5.54 9.62
C VAL A 64 9.88 -4.70 9.25
N MET A 65 10.11 -3.60 9.97
CA MET A 65 11.23 -2.69 9.73
C MET A 65 12.15 -2.64 10.95
N HIS A 66 13.39 -2.17 10.71
CA HIS A 66 14.39 -1.90 11.72
C HIS A 66 14.96 -0.50 11.48
N LEU A 67 14.18 0.51 11.82
CA LEU A 67 14.58 1.91 11.72
C LEU A 67 15.47 2.30 12.90
N ASP A 68 16.51 3.08 12.63
CA ASP A 68 17.28 3.80 13.65
C ASP A 68 16.65 5.16 13.96
N GLU A 69 17.21 5.84 14.97
CA GLU A 69 16.73 7.15 15.41
C GLU A 69 16.91 8.24 14.35
N GLU A 70 18.03 8.23 13.62
CA GLU A 70 18.34 9.22 12.57
C GLU A 70 17.32 9.13 11.42
N THR A 71 17.05 7.92 10.92
CA THR A 71 16.10 7.67 9.84
C THR A 71 14.67 8.05 10.26
N ALA A 72 14.28 7.74 11.50
CA ALA A 72 12.97 8.10 12.01
C ALA A 72 12.83 9.63 12.22
N LEU A 73 13.89 10.29 12.70
CA LEU A 73 13.93 11.74 12.90
C LEU A 73 13.83 12.47 11.55
N ALA A 74 14.61 12.07 10.55
CA ALA A 74 14.55 12.66 9.21
C ALA A 74 13.14 12.57 8.60
N ALA A 75 12.45 11.43 8.79
CA ALA A 75 11.07 11.27 8.35
C ALA A 75 10.08 12.17 9.14
N LEU A 76 10.28 12.35 10.44
CA LEU A 76 9.48 13.28 11.26
C LEU A 76 9.68 14.73 10.84
N GLU A 77 10.92 15.15 10.58
CA GLU A 77 11.27 16.49 10.13
C GLU A 77 10.67 16.78 8.74
N SER A 78 10.79 15.83 7.82
CA SER A 78 10.16 15.91 6.49
C SER A 78 8.64 16.05 6.57
N LEU A 79 7.97 15.21 7.38
CA LEU A 79 6.53 15.31 7.61
C LEU A 79 6.12 16.61 8.35
N ALA A 80 6.99 17.15 9.20
CA ALA A 80 6.75 18.41 9.89
C ALA A 80 6.86 19.60 8.94
N ALA A 81 7.80 19.57 7.99
CA ALA A 81 7.93 20.58 6.93
C ALA A 81 6.67 20.66 6.06
N ASP A 82 6.00 19.53 5.83
CA ASP A 82 4.72 19.46 5.09
C ASP A 82 3.49 19.82 5.93
N GLY A 83 3.67 20.10 7.22
CA GLY A 83 2.57 20.36 8.16
C GLY A 83 1.76 19.13 8.56
N ALA A 84 2.18 17.91 8.20
CA ALA A 84 1.52 16.66 8.59
C ALA A 84 1.83 16.25 10.04
N VAL A 85 2.97 16.71 10.58
CA VAL A 85 3.44 16.47 11.95
C VAL A 85 3.78 17.80 12.63
N GLY A 86 3.60 17.88 13.94
CA GLY A 86 3.97 19.01 14.77
C GLY A 86 4.84 18.60 15.94
N ILE A 87 5.78 19.48 16.30
CA ILE A 87 6.60 19.33 17.50
C ILE A 87 5.89 20.05 18.65
N VAL A 88 5.61 19.31 19.72
CA VAL A 88 5.06 19.82 20.97
C VAL A 88 6.19 19.89 21.98
N GLN A 89 6.62 21.12 22.28
CA GLN A 89 7.49 21.37 23.41
C GLN A 89 6.62 21.44 24.68
N GLY A 90 6.69 20.39 25.49
CA GLY A 90 6.04 20.36 26.80
C GLY A 90 6.92 21.02 27.88
N ALA A 91 6.47 20.96 29.14
CA ALA A 91 7.27 21.40 30.29
C ALA A 91 8.55 20.57 30.53
N GLY A 92 8.73 19.46 29.82
CA GLY A 92 9.94 18.62 29.85
C GLY A 92 10.88 18.94 28.69
N ARG A 93 12.17 18.58 28.84
CA ARG A 93 13.23 18.84 27.84
C ARG A 93 13.16 17.99 26.57
N VAL A 94 12.29 17.00 26.51
CA VAL A 94 12.24 16.02 25.40
C VAL A 94 11.15 16.42 24.40
N GLU A 95 11.54 16.55 23.14
CA GLU A 95 10.60 16.82 22.05
C GLU A 95 9.59 15.69 21.89
N LYS A 96 8.34 16.07 21.62
CA LYS A 96 7.26 15.14 21.34
C LYS A 96 6.61 15.49 20.01
N TYR A 97 6.19 14.47 19.28
CA TYR A 97 5.62 14.59 17.95
C TYR A 97 4.14 14.26 17.98
N ARG A 98 3.34 15.16 17.42
CA ARG A 98 1.91 14.97 17.15
C ARG A 98 1.63 15.00 15.66
N HIS A 99 0.49 14.48 15.25
CA HIS A 99 0.08 14.36 13.87
C HIS A 99 -1.09 15.31 13.59
N TYR A 100 -1.19 15.74 12.34
CA TYR A 100 -2.25 16.61 11.82
C TYR A 100 -2.95 15.99 10.59
N PHE A 101 -2.83 14.67 10.39
CA PHE A 101 -3.43 13.95 9.26
C PHE A 101 -4.94 14.11 9.05
N TYR A 102 -5.71 14.53 10.06
CA TYR A 102 -7.14 14.86 9.86
C TYR A 102 -7.29 16.01 8.85
N ASP A 103 -6.59 17.12 9.12
CA ASP A 103 -6.66 18.33 8.30
C ASP A 103 -5.79 18.21 7.05
N TRP A 104 -4.65 17.51 7.15
CA TRP A 104 -3.72 17.32 6.04
C TRP A 104 -4.33 16.45 4.92
N LEU A 105 -5.11 15.40 5.27
CA LEU A 105 -5.80 14.55 4.30
C LEU A 105 -7.28 14.94 4.06
N GLY A 106 -7.88 15.77 4.91
CA GLY A 106 -9.31 16.07 4.83
C GLY A 106 -10.21 14.87 5.17
N VAL A 107 -9.83 14.09 6.17
CA VAL A 107 -10.50 12.84 6.56
C VAL A 107 -11.15 12.93 7.93
N THR A 108 -12.23 12.17 8.10
CA THR A 108 -12.93 11.99 9.38
C THR A 108 -12.16 11.06 10.32
N LYS A 109 -12.67 10.93 11.54
CA LYS A 109 -12.07 10.07 12.57
C LYS A 109 -11.86 8.63 12.08
N VAL A 110 -12.90 8.00 11.54
CA VAL A 110 -12.88 6.58 11.19
C VAL A 110 -12.12 6.34 9.88
N GLU A 111 -12.29 7.23 8.90
CA GLU A 111 -11.52 7.22 7.66
C GLU A 111 -10.01 7.25 7.91
N LEU A 112 -9.55 8.09 8.86
CA LEU A 112 -8.13 8.14 9.19
C LEU A 112 -7.60 6.81 9.73
N SER A 113 -8.42 6.04 10.43
CA SER A 113 -8.05 4.71 10.94
C SER A 113 -7.88 3.70 9.80
N VAL A 114 -8.67 3.80 8.74
CA VAL A 114 -8.50 2.99 7.53
C VAL A 114 -7.17 3.31 6.85
N ILE A 115 -6.87 4.60 6.68
CA ILE A 115 -5.59 5.05 6.10
C ILE A 115 -4.41 4.56 6.96
N ALA A 116 -4.48 4.71 8.28
CA ALA A 116 -3.41 4.24 9.17
C ALA A 116 -3.14 2.72 9.04
N GLU A 117 -4.19 1.90 8.92
CA GLU A 117 -4.03 0.46 8.74
C GLU A 117 -3.36 0.13 7.40
N LEU A 118 -3.73 0.84 6.31
CA LEU A 118 -3.11 0.69 5.00
C LEU A 118 -1.64 1.15 5.00
N LEU A 119 -1.32 2.25 5.68
CA LEU A 119 0.06 2.73 5.82
C LEU A 119 0.96 1.73 6.58
N LEU A 120 0.40 1.02 7.56
CA LEU A 120 1.16 0.09 8.40
C LEU A 120 1.37 -1.29 7.78
N ARG A 121 0.45 -1.74 6.92
CA ARG A 121 0.48 -3.11 6.35
C ARG A 121 0.26 -3.21 4.84
N GLY A 122 0.14 -2.09 4.14
CA GLY A 122 -0.10 -2.06 2.71
C GLY A 122 -1.49 -2.56 2.30
N PRO A 123 -1.63 -2.99 1.02
CA PRO A 123 -2.92 -3.36 0.45
C PRO A 123 -3.55 -4.59 1.11
N GLN A 124 -4.83 -4.49 1.42
CA GLN A 124 -5.57 -5.48 2.21
C GLN A 124 -6.98 -5.69 1.66
N THR A 125 -7.57 -6.83 1.97
CA THR A 125 -8.98 -7.08 1.65
C THR A 125 -9.90 -6.28 2.58
N LEU A 126 -11.12 -5.99 2.14
CA LEU A 126 -12.12 -5.30 2.99
C LEU A 126 -12.39 -6.03 4.31
N GLY A 127 -12.43 -7.37 4.29
CA GLY A 127 -12.65 -8.18 5.50
C GLY A 127 -11.50 -8.05 6.49
N GLU A 128 -10.26 -8.05 6.01
CA GLU A 128 -9.07 -7.82 6.85
C GLU A 128 -9.05 -6.40 7.41
N LEU A 129 -9.30 -5.40 6.58
CA LEU A 129 -9.36 -3.99 6.98
C LEU A 129 -10.38 -3.80 8.10
N ARG A 130 -11.62 -4.29 7.93
CA ARG A 130 -12.65 -4.17 8.96
C ARG A 130 -12.19 -4.71 10.31
N SER A 131 -11.60 -5.91 10.30
CA SER A 131 -11.13 -6.59 11.51
C SER A 131 -9.97 -5.84 12.19
N ARG A 132 -9.02 -5.32 11.41
CA ARG A 132 -7.81 -4.67 11.93
C ARG A 132 -8.06 -3.23 12.36
N VAL A 133 -8.82 -2.46 11.56
CA VAL A 133 -9.23 -1.07 11.87
C VAL A 133 -10.08 -1.01 13.14
N SER A 134 -10.86 -2.06 13.44
CA SER A 134 -11.68 -2.16 14.67
C SER A 134 -10.90 -1.98 15.99
N ARG A 135 -9.56 -2.09 15.96
CA ARG A 135 -8.69 -1.80 17.11
C ARG A 135 -8.55 -0.30 17.39
N MET A 136 -8.66 0.52 16.36
CA MET A 136 -8.57 1.98 16.42
C MET A 136 -9.95 2.63 16.56
N ASP A 137 -10.90 2.22 15.73
CA ASP A 137 -12.30 2.69 15.75
C ASP A 137 -13.21 1.52 15.35
N LYS A 138 -14.30 1.30 16.11
CA LYS A 138 -15.25 0.22 15.82
C LYS A 138 -15.91 0.43 14.46
N ILE A 139 -16.02 -0.66 13.70
CA ILE A 139 -16.78 -0.74 12.45
C ILE A 139 -17.82 -1.85 12.63
N ALA A 140 -19.10 -1.51 12.48
CA ALA A 140 -20.23 -2.39 12.76
C ALA A 140 -20.19 -3.64 11.86
N ASP A 141 -20.11 -3.43 10.54
CA ASP A 141 -20.17 -4.51 9.55
C ASP A 141 -19.35 -4.21 8.30
N LEU A 142 -19.40 -5.13 7.33
CA LEU A 142 -18.66 -4.99 6.08
C LEU A 142 -19.26 -3.90 5.17
N GLY A 143 -20.57 -3.62 5.29
CA GLY A 143 -21.22 -2.57 4.52
C GLY A 143 -20.77 -1.17 4.95
N GLU A 144 -20.59 -0.94 6.25
CA GLU A 144 -19.99 0.29 6.77
C GLU A 144 -18.54 0.45 6.30
N MET A 145 -17.76 -0.64 6.30
CA MET A 145 -16.39 -0.62 5.76
C MET A 145 -16.36 -0.27 4.27
N GLU A 146 -17.27 -0.82 3.46
CA GLU A 146 -17.40 -0.48 2.04
C GLU A 146 -17.72 1.01 1.86
N GLN A 147 -18.70 1.55 2.59
CA GLN A 147 -19.06 2.97 2.52
C GLN A 147 -17.89 3.89 2.89
N LEU A 148 -17.11 3.54 3.92
CA LEU A 148 -15.89 4.28 4.29
C LEU A 148 -14.84 4.26 3.17
N VAL A 149 -14.65 3.12 2.51
CA VAL A 149 -13.71 3.01 1.38
C VAL A 149 -14.21 3.81 0.18
N GLU A 150 -15.49 3.74 -0.18
CA GLU A 150 -16.05 4.56 -1.25
C GLU A 150 -15.89 6.06 -0.96
N GLY A 151 -16.09 6.50 0.29
CA GLY A 151 -15.82 7.88 0.71
C GLY A 151 -14.36 8.29 0.52
N LEU A 152 -13.42 7.42 0.89
CA LEU A 152 -11.99 7.64 0.69
C LEU A 152 -11.58 7.61 -0.79
N ILE A 153 -12.25 6.81 -1.63
CA ILE A 153 -12.06 6.80 -3.09
C ILE A 153 -12.52 8.13 -3.67
N GLY A 154 -13.68 8.64 -3.26
CA GLY A 154 -14.19 9.95 -3.68
C GLY A 154 -13.25 11.11 -3.31
N LYS A 155 -12.44 10.95 -2.26
CA LYS A 155 -11.38 11.88 -1.85
C LYS A 155 -10.04 11.67 -2.55
N GLY A 156 -9.91 10.63 -3.38
CA GLY A 156 -8.66 10.28 -4.05
C GLY A 156 -7.56 9.81 -3.09
N LEU A 157 -7.91 9.20 -1.95
CA LEU A 157 -6.95 8.74 -0.93
C LEU A 157 -6.71 7.24 -0.95
N VAL A 158 -7.66 6.46 -1.46
CA VAL A 158 -7.54 5.01 -1.63
C VAL A 158 -8.08 4.60 -3.00
N ARG A 159 -7.72 3.42 -3.46
CA ARG A 159 -8.33 2.77 -4.62
C ARG A 159 -8.45 1.27 -4.41
N TYR A 160 -9.34 0.64 -5.18
CA TYR A 160 -9.29 -0.80 -5.36
C TYR A 160 -8.18 -1.16 -6.34
N LEU A 161 -7.24 -2.01 -5.91
CA LEU A 161 -6.30 -2.71 -6.81
C LEU A 161 -6.98 -3.91 -7.47
N ARG A 162 -8.01 -4.45 -6.81
CA ARG A 162 -8.90 -5.48 -7.33
C ARG A 162 -10.31 -5.15 -6.89
N SER A 163 -11.19 -4.87 -7.86
CA SER A 163 -12.60 -4.56 -7.63
C SER A 163 -13.54 -5.74 -7.93
N THR A 164 -13.06 -6.75 -8.67
CA THR A 164 -13.83 -7.93 -9.08
C THR A 164 -13.27 -9.21 -8.46
N GLY A 165 -14.13 -10.22 -8.29
CA GLY A 165 -13.78 -11.50 -7.66
C GLY A 165 -14.12 -11.57 -6.16
N ARG A 166 -13.73 -12.68 -5.51
CA ARG A 166 -14.17 -13.01 -4.13
C ARG A 166 -13.65 -12.06 -3.04
N ALA A 167 -12.59 -11.31 -3.29
CA ALA A 167 -12.01 -10.39 -2.31
C ALA A 167 -11.54 -9.09 -2.98
N LYS A 168 -12.25 -7.99 -2.69
CA LYS A 168 -11.84 -6.64 -3.10
C LYS A 168 -10.61 -6.22 -2.29
N ILE A 169 -9.53 -5.82 -2.98
CA ILE A 169 -8.26 -5.40 -2.35
C ILE A 169 -8.14 -3.87 -2.47
N VAL A 170 -7.95 -3.21 -1.35
CA VAL A 170 -7.84 -1.76 -1.21
C VAL A 170 -6.39 -1.38 -0.93
N ALA A 171 -5.91 -0.30 -1.55
CA ALA A 171 -4.62 0.32 -1.27
C ALA A 171 -4.79 1.83 -1.08
N ASP A 172 -3.96 2.45 -0.24
CA ASP A 172 -3.87 3.92 -0.18
C ASP A 172 -3.12 4.48 -1.39
N LEU A 173 -3.23 5.79 -1.60
CA LEU A 173 -2.64 6.51 -2.72
C LEU A 173 -1.46 7.40 -2.30
N LEU A 174 -0.93 7.21 -1.08
CA LEU A 174 0.24 7.94 -0.58
C LEU A 174 1.56 7.32 -1.06
N TYR A 175 1.52 6.41 -2.03
CA TYR A 175 2.67 5.81 -2.70
C TYR A 175 3.17 6.70 -3.85
N SER A 176 4.43 6.51 -4.27
CA SER A 176 4.87 7.07 -5.55
C SER A 176 4.19 6.36 -6.73
N THR A 177 4.16 7.00 -7.89
CA THR A 177 3.57 6.42 -9.12
C THR A 177 4.18 5.05 -9.45
N GLU A 178 5.50 4.91 -9.38
CA GLU A 178 6.19 3.64 -9.63
C GLU A 178 5.80 2.55 -8.62
N GLU A 179 5.59 2.92 -7.35
CA GLU A 179 5.17 1.96 -6.33
C GLU A 179 3.73 1.51 -6.57
N LEU A 180 2.83 2.42 -6.98
CA LEU A 180 1.46 2.08 -7.34
C LEU A 180 1.40 1.11 -8.52
N GLU A 181 2.18 1.36 -9.58
CA GLU A 181 2.27 0.45 -10.73
C GLU A 181 2.73 -0.96 -10.32
N ARG A 182 3.73 -1.05 -9.43
CA ARG A 182 4.20 -2.35 -8.90
C ARG A 182 3.11 -3.05 -8.08
N LEU A 183 2.35 -2.31 -7.28
CA LEU A 183 1.22 -2.88 -6.53
C LEU A 183 0.11 -3.35 -7.48
N GLU A 184 -0.21 -2.59 -8.51
CA GLU A 184 -1.19 -2.97 -9.52
C GLU A 184 -0.76 -4.22 -10.29
N ALA A 185 0.52 -4.33 -10.68
CA ALA A 185 1.04 -5.54 -11.28
C ALA A 185 0.93 -6.75 -10.34
N LYS A 186 1.22 -6.57 -9.05
CA LYS A 186 1.18 -7.63 -8.04
C LYS A 186 -0.24 -8.10 -7.70
N TYR A 187 -1.18 -7.17 -7.54
CA TYR A 187 -2.53 -7.46 -7.03
C TYR A 187 -3.62 -7.47 -8.12
N GLY A 188 -3.37 -6.82 -9.26
CA GLY A 188 -4.30 -6.68 -10.38
C GLY A 188 -4.29 -7.86 -11.36
N ALA A 189 -3.21 -8.64 -11.41
CA ALA A 189 -3.07 -9.78 -12.34
C ALA A 189 -4.19 -10.82 -12.24
N ASP A 190 -4.74 -11.07 -11.04
CA ASP A 190 -5.86 -12.01 -10.88
C ASP A 190 -7.21 -11.47 -11.40
N SER A 191 -7.36 -10.17 -11.67
CA SER A 191 -8.61 -9.60 -12.21
C SER A 191 -8.79 -9.88 -13.71
N ALA A 192 -7.72 -10.21 -14.43
CA ALA A 192 -7.77 -10.52 -15.86
C ALA A 192 -8.37 -11.89 -16.14
N VAL A 193 -8.23 -12.85 -15.22
CA VAL A 193 -8.68 -14.25 -15.39
C VAL A 193 -10.21 -14.39 -15.32
N SER A 194 -10.90 -13.47 -14.61
CA SER A 194 -12.36 -13.54 -14.43
C SER A 194 -13.19 -12.84 -15.51
N ARG A 195 -12.57 -12.13 -16.47
CA ARG A 195 -13.30 -11.49 -17.59
C ARG A 195 -13.71 -12.47 -18.70
N SER A 196 -13.23 -13.71 -18.64
CA SER A 196 -13.48 -14.75 -19.64
C SER A 196 -14.49 -15.83 -19.22
N GLU A 197 -15.13 -15.73 -18.05
CA GLU A 197 -16.03 -16.77 -17.53
C GLU A 197 -17.54 -16.46 -17.65
N ASP A 198 -17.94 -15.26 -18.11
CA ASP A 198 -19.36 -14.89 -18.26
C ASP A 198 -19.88 -15.03 -19.70
N SER A 199 -19.77 -16.24 -20.25
CA SER A 199 -20.63 -16.69 -21.35
C SER A 199 -20.55 -18.21 -21.53
N GLY A 200 -21.58 -18.89 -21.04
CA GLY A 200 -22.18 -20.05 -21.73
C GLY A 200 -21.51 -21.43 -21.60
N VAL A 201 -22.20 -22.30 -20.85
CA VAL A 201 -22.26 -23.77 -21.02
C VAL A 201 -20.94 -24.54 -20.87
N ARG A 202 -20.79 -25.17 -19.71
CA ARG A 202 -19.75 -26.15 -19.37
C ARG A 202 -20.10 -27.56 -19.89
N PRO A 203 -19.18 -28.26 -20.58
CA PRO A 203 -19.06 -29.71 -20.48
C PRO A 203 -17.88 -30.08 -19.55
N PRO A 204 -17.83 -31.31 -18.99
CA PRO A 204 -16.83 -31.68 -18.00
C PRO A 204 -15.62 -32.36 -18.64
N SER A 205 -14.48 -31.67 -18.77
CA SER A 205 -13.14 -32.28 -18.83
C SER A 205 -12.05 -31.21 -19.02
N THR A 206 -11.48 -30.66 -17.95
CA THR A 206 -10.40 -29.65 -18.07
C THR A 206 -9.26 -29.82 -17.08
N GLN A 207 -9.14 -30.95 -16.37
CA GLN A 207 -7.94 -31.20 -15.57
C GLN A 207 -6.75 -31.63 -16.44
N ALA A 208 -6.98 -32.37 -17.54
CA ALA A 208 -5.90 -32.75 -18.46
C ALA A 208 -5.35 -31.58 -19.29
N SER A 209 -6.21 -30.62 -19.67
CA SER A 209 -5.83 -29.45 -20.48
C SER A 209 -4.99 -28.42 -19.72
N VAL A 210 -5.29 -28.19 -18.43
CA VAL A 210 -4.52 -27.25 -17.60
C VAL A 210 -3.12 -27.82 -17.30
N VAL A 211 -3.00 -29.13 -17.08
CA VAL A 211 -1.70 -29.79 -16.86
C VAL A 211 -0.84 -29.74 -18.14
N GLY A 212 -1.43 -29.98 -19.31
CA GLY A 212 -0.70 -29.85 -20.59
C GLY A 212 -0.20 -28.43 -20.86
N GLN A 213 -1.03 -27.41 -20.59
CA GLN A 213 -0.62 -26.01 -20.73
C GLN A 213 0.47 -25.59 -19.74
N LEU A 214 0.44 -26.13 -18.50
CA LEU A 214 1.51 -25.91 -17.53
C LEU A 214 2.81 -26.59 -17.95
N GLN A 215 2.75 -27.81 -18.50
CA GLN A 215 3.92 -28.54 -19.00
C GLN A 215 4.57 -27.82 -20.18
N GLU A 216 3.80 -27.35 -21.16
CA GLU A 216 4.32 -26.57 -22.29
C GLU A 216 5.00 -25.27 -21.83
N ARG A 217 4.44 -24.59 -20.82
CA ARG A 217 5.06 -23.38 -20.24
C ARG A 217 6.37 -23.69 -19.53
N ILE A 218 6.44 -24.80 -18.77
CA ILE A 218 7.68 -25.24 -18.11
C ILE A 218 8.75 -25.55 -19.17
N GLU A 219 8.40 -26.25 -20.24
CA GLU A 219 9.34 -26.58 -21.33
C GLU A 219 9.79 -25.34 -22.11
N ALA A 220 8.91 -24.37 -22.32
CA ALA A 220 9.26 -23.09 -22.93
C ALA A 220 10.24 -22.30 -22.04
N GLN A 221 9.95 -22.19 -20.74
CA GLN A 221 10.81 -21.51 -19.78
C GLN A 221 12.17 -22.21 -19.61
N ALA A 222 12.20 -23.55 -19.65
CA ALA A 222 13.45 -24.30 -19.58
C ALA A 222 14.37 -24.01 -20.78
N ARG A 223 13.80 -23.93 -22.00
CA ARG A 223 14.55 -23.54 -23.21
C ARG A 223 15.07 -22.11 -23.15
N GLU A 224 14.27 -21.18 -22.61
CA GLU A 224 14.69 -19.80 -22.45
C GLU A 224 15.83 -19.65 -21.43
N ILE A 225 15.76 -20.38 -20.31
CA ILE A 225 16.86 -20.46 -19.33
C ILE A 225 18.12 -21.04 -19.97
N GLU A 226 18.00 -22.07 -20.81
CA GLU A 226 19.14 -22.66 -21.50
C GLU A 226 19.78 -21.67 -22.49
N SER A 227 18.96 -20.95 -23.27
CA SER A 227 19.43 -19.89 -24.17
C SER A 227 20.13 -18.77 -23.40
N LEU A 228 19.50 -18.25 -22.35
CA LEU A 228 20.09 -17.19 -21.52
C LEU A 228 21.39 -17.65 -20.84
N LYS A 229 21.47 -18.91 -20.38
CA LYS A 229 22.71 -19.47 -19.84
C LYS A 229 23.80 -19.57 -20.88
N ALA A 230 23.46 -19.89 -22.13
CA ALA A 230 24.40 -19.93 -23.25
C ALA A 230 24.89 -18.53 -23.64
N ASP A 231 23.99 -17.54 -23.72
CA ASP A 231 24.32 -16.14 -24.02
C ASP A 231 25.19 -15.54 -22.93
N VAL A 232 24.87 -15.81 -21.67
CA VAL A 232 25.68 -15.42 -20.52
C VAL A 232 27.06 -16.08 -20.59
N ALA A 233 27.15 -17.37 -20.91
CA ALA A 233 28.44 -18.06 -21.06
C ALA A 233 29.28 -17.48 -22.22
N TYR A 234 28.64 -17.13 -23.33
CA TYR A 234 29.27 -16.47 -24.47
C TYR A 234 29.83 -15.09 -24.08
N LEU A 235 29.02 -14.26 -23.40
CA LEU A 235 29.45 -12.94 -22.92
C LEU A 235 30.58 -13.01 -21.90
N PHE A 236 30.52 -13.96 -20.95
CA PHE A 236 31.60 -14.15 -19.99
C PHE A 236 32.92 -14.52 -20.68
N ARG A 237 32.87 -15.33 -21.74
CA ARG A 237 34.05 -15.70 -22.53
C ARG A 237 34.60 -14.51 -23.31
N GLU A 238 33.74 -13.72 -23.97
CA GLU A 238 34.17 -12.58 -24.79
C GLU A 238 34.77 -11.45 -23.94
N LEU A 239 34.22 -11.23 -22.74
CA LEU A 239 34.66 -10.19 -21.82
C LEU A 239 35.82 -10.61 -20.90
N GLY A 240 36.29 -11.87 -20.99
CA GLY A 240 37.35 -12.40 -20.12
C GLY A 240 36.98 -12.42 -18.63
N LEU A 241 35.69 -12.39 -18.32
CA LEU A 241 35.16 -12.32 -16.96
C LEU A 241 35.03 -13.73 -16.37
N LYS A 242 35.37 -13.90 -15.09
CA LYS A 242 35.10 -15.15 -14.37
C LYS A 242 33.62 -15.22 -14.01
N ARG A 243 33.03 -16.41 -14.17
CA ARG A 243 31.65 -16.69 -13.75
C ARG A 243 31.54 -16.48 -12.23
N PRO A 244 30.51 -15.79 -11.72
CA PRO A 244 30.27 -15.72 -10.29
C PRO A 244 29.97 -17.13 -9.74
N GLU A 245 30.65 -17.52 -8.66
CA GLU A 245 30.33 -18.74 -7.92
C GLU A 245 28.98 -18.51 -7.22
N HIS A 246 27.92 -19.15 -7.73
CA HIS A 246 26.68 -19.24 -6.98
C HIS A 246 26.87 -20.29 -5.88
N GLU A 247 27.00 -19.85 -4.63
CA GLU A 247 26.77 -20.71 -3.47
C GLU A 247 25.34 -21.28 -3.58
N ALA A 248 25.26 -22.55 -3.92
CA ALA A 248 24.02 -23.29 -3.83
C ALA A 248 23.67 -23.42 -2.33
N THR A 249 22.73 -22.62 -1.86
CA THR A 249 21.99 -22.95 -0.63
C THR A 249 21.12 -24.16 -0.93
N ASP A 250 21.73 -25.33 -0.80
CA ASP A 250 21.04 -26.60 -0.68
C ASP A 250 20.39 -26.59 0.71
N THR A 251 19.08 -26.37 0.77
CA THR A 251 18.31 -26.54 2.01
C THR A 251 17.34 -27.69 1.78
N GLN A 252 17.58 -28.75 2.55
CA GLN A 252 16.75 -29.95 2.74
C GLN A 252 15.30 -29.62 3.10
#